data_AF-A0A3B4YTS5-F1
#
_entry.id   AF-A0A3B4YTS5-F1
#
_cell.length_a   1.000
_cell.length_b   1.000
_cell.length_c   1.000
_cell.angle_alpha   90.00
_cell.angle_beta   90.00
_cell.angle_gamma   90.00
#
_symmetry.space_group_name_H-M   'P 1'
#
loop_
_entity.id
_entity.type
_entity.pdbx_description
1 polymer ?
#
loop_
_entity_poly.entity_id
_entity_poly.type
_entity_poly.pdbx_seq_one_letter_code
_entity_poly.pdbx_strand_id
1 'polypeptide(L)'
;MCLRRHHVSRPHNTGCRLIVAACQQAYRCPGDEAPLSVLGRLTMHLTQLNRECLLHLFSFLDKDSRRSLSFTCQQLREVFLDPRLWNLLHFSSPCQLRRDNFVLGPSLRYLTICWYSSRVLQVCNIEDWLKSSFQKDICSKHESLVSTFLAHVCHMCPNLLQITLSGCGHITDQDVISVLQSCRKLRRLRLENCVRITDCSLREGVVAHGNGLEEVKVDFCRNVTQAGLQAVRGNRPGIQLSAERSADMIPDSKPEERVPLRRTLQKVLQFS
;
A
#
# COMPACT_ATOMS: atom_id res chain seq x y z
N MET A 1 -33.24 5.27 14.71
CA MET A 1 -32.33 6.09 13.88
C MET A 1 -31.20 5.21 13.38
N CYS A 2 -31.39 4.56 12.22
CA CYS A 2 -30.39 3.68 11.60
C CYS A 2 -29.58 4.47 10.56
N LEU A 3 -28.27 4.58 10.79
CA LEU A 3 -27.31 5.14 9.83
C LEU A 3 -27.13 4.17 8.66
N ARG A 4 -27.46 4.65 7.46
CA ARG A 4 -27.28 3.97 6.18
C ARG A 4 -25.79 3.72 5.89
N ARG A 5 -25.41 2.45 5.77
CA ARG A 5 -24.15 2.02 5.15
C ARG A 5 -24.30 2.11 3.62
N HIS A 6 -23.58 3.02 2.98
CA HIS A 6 -23.34 2.93 1.54
C HIS A 6 -22.26 1.87 1.28
N HIS A 7 -22.70 0.61 1.15
CA HIS A 7 -21.90 -0.42 0.49
C HIS A 7 -21.82 -0.07 -1.01
N VAL A 8 -20.67 0.41 -1.47
CA VAL A 8 -20.34 0.35 -2.89
C VAL A 8 -19.90 -1.07 -3.19
N SER A 9 -20.89 -1.94 -3.45
CA SER A 9 -20.68 -3.27 -4.01
C SER A 9 -20.10 -3.10 -5.41
N ARG A 10 -18.79 -3.34 -5.59
CA ARG A 10 -18.20 -3.50 -6.92
C ARG A 10 -18.80 -4.76 -7.55
N PRO A 11 -19.39 -4.70 -8.76
CA PRO A 11 -19.96 -5.87 -9.39
C PRO A 11 -18.85 -6.89 -9.69
N HIS A 12 -19.11 -8.14 -9.35
CA HIS A 12 -18.23 -9.26 -9.66
C HIS A 12 -17.94 -9.32 -11.16
N ASN A 13 -16.65 -9.33 -11.49
CA ASN A 13 -16.10 -9.19 -12.82
C ASN A 13 -16.14 -10.50 -13.63
N THR A 14 -17.34 -11.07 -13.80
CA THR A 14 -17.55 -12.30 -14.61
C THR A 14 -17.28 -12.06 -16.10
N GLY A 15 -17.53 -10.85 -16.61
CA GLY A 15 -17.26 -10.47 -18.00
C GLY A 15 -15.78 -10.43 -18.38
N CYS A 16 -14.89 -9.87 -17.54
CA CYS A 16 -13.46 -9.81 -17.88
C CYS A 16 -12.79 -11.19 -17.78
N ARG A 17 -13.26 -12.08 -16.89
CA ARG A 17 -12.79 -13.47 -16.85
C ARG A 17 -13.14 -14.21 -18.14
N LEU A 18 -14.27 -13.91 -18.77
CA LEU A 18 -14.64 -14.49 -20.06
C LEU A 18 -13.74 -13.97 -21.20
N ILE A 19 -13.33 -12.70 -21.19
CA ILE A 19 -12.38 -12.18 -22.20
C ILE A 19 -11.00 -12.82 -22.05
N VAL A 20 -10.49 -12.93 -20.81
CA VAL A 20 -9.21 -13.60 -20.53
C VAL A 20 -9.30 -15.10 -20.85
N ALA A 21 -10.39 -15.77 -20.49
CA ALA A 21 -10.62 -17.18 -20.82
C ALA A 21 -10.79 -17.40 -22.32
N ALA A 22 -11.46 -16.51 -23.06
CA ALA A 22 -11.60 -16.59 -24.51
C ALA A 22 -10.26 -16.38 -25.22
N CYS A 23 -9.43 -15.43 -24.77
CA CYS A 23 -8.07 -15.26 -25.28
C CYS A 23 -7.14 -16.44 -24.92
N GLN A 24 -7.34 -17.09 -23.77
CA GLN A 24 -6.58 -18.29 -23.37
C GLN A 24 -7.07 -19.57 -24.07
N GLN A 25 -8.36 -19.69 -24.38
CA GLN A 25 -8.95 -20.82 -25.11
C GLN A 25 -8.55 -20.82 -26.59
N ALA A 26 -8.33 -19.66 -27.20
CA ALA A 26 -7.76 -19.55 -28.54
C ALA A 26 -6.33 -20.13 -28.67
N TYR A 27 -5.71 -20.58 -27.56
CA TYR A 27 -4.36 -21.16 -27.52
C TYR A 27 -4.32 -22.67 -27.24
N ARG A 28 -5.46 -23.37 -27.17
CA ARG A 28 -5.47 -24.84 -27.15
C ARG A 28 -5.68 -25.39 -28.57
N CYS A 29 -4.55 -25.76 -29.18
CA CYS A 29 -4.30 -26.65 -30.32
C CYS A 29 -5.22 -26.62 -31.56
N PRO A 30 -4.65 -26.59 -32.78
CA PRO A 30 -5.37 -26.74 -34.04
C PRO A 30 -5.71 -28.21 -34.27
N GLY A 31 -6.99 -28.53 -34.47
CA GLY A 31 -7.42 -29.88 -34.83
C GLY A 31 -8.82 -30.21 -34.34
N ASP A 32 -9.82 -29.56 -34.95
CA ASP A 32 -11.11 -30.18 -35.27
C ASP A 32 -11.94 -29.14 -36.03
N GLU A 33 -12.01 -29.28 -37.35
CA GLU A 33 -12.98 -28.55 -38.16
C GLU A 33 -14.36 -29.19 -37.99
N ALA A 34 -15.33 -28.39 -37.56
CA ALA A 34 -16.75 -28.65 -37.80
C ALA A 34 -17.34 -27.43 -38.55
N PRO A 35 -18.15 -27.64 -39.60
CA PRO A 35 -18.53 -26.57 -40.51
C PRO A 35 -19.65 -25.73 -39.88
N LEU A 36 -19.37 -24.46 -39.59
CA LEU A 36 -20.39 -23.49 -39.22
C LEU A 36 -20.67 -22.59 -40.41
N SER A 37 -21.64 -23.01 -41.23
CA SER A 37 -22.35 -22.12 -42.13
C SER A 37 -23.41 -21.33 -41.35
N VAL A 38 -23.58 -20.07 -41.76
CA VAL A 38 -24.70 -19.16 -41.42
C VAL A 38 -24.68 -18.56 -40.01
N LEU A 39 -23.76 -17.61 -39.80
CA LEU A 39 -24.01 -16.34 -39.10
C LEU A 39 -22.79 -15.48 -39.39
N GLY A 40 -22.98 -14.37 -40.13
CA GLY A 40 -21.94 -13.36 -40.33
C GLY A 40 -21.52 -12.77 -38.99
N ARG A 41 -20.58 -13.44 -38.30
CA ARG A 41 -19.94 -12.89 -37.11
C ARG A 41 -18.78 -12.04 -37.61
N LEU A 42 -18.94 -10.73 -37.50
CA LEU A 42 -17.81 -9.83 -37.34
C LEU A 42 -17.11 -10.21 -36.01
N THR A 43 -16.31 -11.28 -36.01
CA THR A 43 -15.38 -11.58 -34.93
C THR A 43 -14.26 -10.56 -35.02
N MET A 44 -14.46 -9.40 -34.41
CA MET A 44 -13.37 -8.47 -34.17
C MET A 44 -12.41 -9.11 -33.18
N HIS A 45 -11.23 -9.48 -33.66
CA HIS A 45 -10.17 -10.00 -32.80
C HIS A 45 -9.61 -8.83 -31.98
N LEU A 46 -9.31 -9.03 -30.69
CA LEU A 46 -8.83 -7.96 -29.81
C LEU A 46 -7.62 -7.21 -30.40
N THR A 47 -6.78 -7.90 -31.17
CA THR A 47 -5.59 -7.33 -31.84
C THR A 47 -5.92 -6.38 -33.00
N GLN A 48 -7.15 -6.37 -33.50
CA GLN A 48 -7.61 -5.45 -34.55
C GLN A 48 -8.01 -4.08 -33.99
N LEU A 49 -8.11 -3.96 -32.66
CA LEU A 49 -8.36 -2.68 -32.01
C LEU A 49 -7.13 -1.78 -32.07
N ASN A 50 -7.37 -0.48 -32.20
CA ASN A 50 -6.31 0.51 -32.08
C ASN A 50 -5.77 0.60 -30.63
N ARG A 51 -4.60 1.22 -30.48
CA ARG A 51 -3.88 1.33 -29.22
C ARG A 51 -4.70 2.00 -28.11
N GLU A 52 -5.48 3.03 -28.43
CA GLU A 52 -6.27 3.77 -27.44
C GLU A 52 -7.47 2.96 -26.93
N CYS A 53 -8.16 2.21 -27.80
CA CYS A 53 -9.20 1.26 -27.39
C CYS A 53 -8.63 0.16 -26.49
N LEU A 54 -7.45 -0.38 -26.82
CA LEU A 54 -6.78 -1.38 -25.99
C LEU A 54 -6.40 -0.84 -24.61
N LEU A 55 -5.88 0.38 -24.54
CA LEU A 55 -5.58 1.04 -23.27
C LEU A 55 -6.83 1.28 -22.43
N HIS A 56 -7.91 1.73 -23.07
CA HIS A 56 -9.19 1.89 -22.39
C HIS A 56 -9.69 0.55 -21.82
N LEU A 57 -9.61 -0.54 -22.59
CA LEU A 57 -9.97 -1.88 -22.09
C LEU A 57 -9.07 -2.33 -20.93
N PHE A 58 -7.74 -2.17 -21.06
CA PHE A 58 -6.78 -2.53 -20.01
C PHE A 58 -6.98 -1.72 -18.73
N SER A 59 -7.50 -0.49 -18.83
CA SER A 59 -7.78 0.35 -17.67
C SER A 59 -8.79 -0.29 -16.69
N PHE A 60 -9.73 -1.12 -17.19
CA PHE A 60 -10.71 -1.85 -16.36
C PHE A 60 -10.18 -3.16 -15.76
N LEU A 61 -9.03 -3.63 -16.22
CA LEU A 61 -8.42 -4.87 -15.74
C LEU A 61 -7.56 -4.62 -14.51
N ASP A 62 -7.47 -5.63 -13.63
CA ASP A 62 -6.51 -5.62 -12.53
C ASP A 62 -5.07 -5.92 -13.01
N LYS A 63 -4.09 -5.65 -12.14
CA LYS A 63 -2.66 -5.76 -12.47
C LYS A 63 -2.27 -7.18 -12.95
N ASP A 64 -2.83 -8.20 -12.31
CA ASP A 64 -2.56 -9.60 -12.64
C ASP A 64 -3.15 -9.96 -14.01
N SER A 65 -4.38 -9.55 -14.30
CA SER A 65 -5.05 -9.77 -15.60
C SER A 65 -4.33 -9.04 -16.74
N ARG A 66 -3.89 -7.79 -16.51
CA ARG A 66 -3.07 -7.05 -17.49
C ARG A 66 -1.76 -7.80 -17.79
N ARG A 67 -1.09 -8.32 -16.75
CA ARG A 67 0.13 -9.15 -16.93
C ARG A 67 -0.18 -10.43 -17.69
N SER A 68 -1.25 -11.15 -17.36
CA SER A 68 -1.65 -12.36 -18.09
C SER A 68 -1.87 -12.09 -19.57
N LEU A 69 -2.52 -10.98 -19.94
CA LEU A 69 -2.71 -10.58 -21.34
C LEU A 69 -1.39 -10.17 -22.00
N SER A 70 -0.43 -9.62 -21.26
CA SER A 70 0.88 -9.26 -21.84
C SER A 70 1.66 -10.46 -22.40
N PHE A 71 1.32 -11.68 -21.99
CA PHE A 71 1.96 -12.90 -22.50
C PHE A 71 1.32 -13.46 -23.77
N THR A 72 0.19 -12.91 -24.23
CA THR A 72 -0.53 -13.48 -25.39
C THR A 72 0.05 -13.00 -26.72
N CYS A 73 0.44 -11.74 -26.85
CA CYS A 73 1.08 -11.21 -28.06
C CYS A 73 1.86 -9.90 -27.80
N GLN A 74 2.73 -9.53 -28.75
CA GLN A 74 3.57 -8.32 -28.63
C GLN A 74 2.75 -7.03 -28.47
N GLN A 75 1.65 -6.88 -29.20
CA GLN A 75 0.81 -5.68 -29.12
C GLN A 75 0.22 -5.50 -27.71
N LEU A 76 -0.28 -6.57 -27.07
CA LEU A 76 -0.78 -6.49 -25.70
C LEU A 76 0.33 -6.30 -24.67
N ARG A 77 1.53 -6.81 -24.95
CA ARG A 77 2.72 -6.52 -24.14
C ARG A 77 3.08 -5.04 -24.18
N GLU A 78 3.04 -4.40 -25.35
CA GLU A 78 3.30 -2.96 -25.50
C GLU A 78 2.23 -2.12 -24.80
N VAL A 79 0.97 -2.54 -24.85
CA VAL A 79 -0.12 -1.90 -24.10
C VAL A 79 0.12 -2.02 -22.59
N PHE A 80 0.48 -3.21 -22.09
CA PHE A 80 0.83 -3.44 -20.69
C PHE A 80 1.97 -2.53 -20.21
N LEU A 81 2.99 -2.31 -21.04
CA LEU A 81 4.14 -1.45 -20.73
C LEU A 81 3.82 0.06 -20.78
N ASP A 82 2.65 0.47 -21.29
CA ASP A 82 2.28 1.89 -21.37
C ASP A 82 2.16 2.50 -19.96
N PRO A 83 2.94 3.54 -19.63
CA PRO A 83 2.91 4.19 -18.32
C PRO A 83 1.53 4.74 -17.92
N ARG A 84 0.66 5.07 -18.89
CA ARG A 84 -0.68 5.63 -18.63
C ARG A 84 -1.58 4.66 -17.87
N LEU A 85 -1.35 3.35 -17.97
CA LEU A 85 -2.11 2.34 -17.22
C LEU A 85 -1.79 2.32 -15.72
N TRP A 86 -0.64 2.87 -15.33
CA TRP A 86 -0.05 2.72 -13.99
C TRP A 86 -0.11 4.02 -13.20
N ASN A 87 -1.17 4.82 -13.37
CA ASN A 87 -1.37 6.05 -12.61
C ASN A 87 -1.70 5.80 -11.13
N LEU A 88 -2.22 4.60 -10.81
CA LEU A 88 -2.63 4.16 -9.49
C LEU A 88 -2.11 2.75 -9.25
N LEU A 89 -1.35 2.57 -8.17
CA LEU A 89 -0.90 1.28 -7.69
C LEU A 89 -1.41 1.05 -6.28
N HIS A 90 -2.10 -0.07 -6.09
CA HIS A 90 -2.55 -0.53 -4.79
C HIS A 90 -2.04 -1.95 -4.54
N PHE A 91 -1.35 -2.16 -3.43
CA PHE A 91 -0.84 -3.44 -2.95
C PHE A 91 -1.50 -3.79 -1.63
N SER A 92 -2.12 -4.96 -1.57
CA SER A 92 -2.81 -5.47 -0.36
C SER A 92 -2.13 -6.67 0.29
N SER A 93 -1.12 -7.25 -0.37
CA SER A 93 -0.24 -8.26 0.23
C SER A 93 1.22 -8.12 -0.22
N PRO A 94 2.21 -8.46 0.63
CA PRO A 94 3.63 -8.31 0.30
C PRO A 94 4.04 -9.08 -0.95
N CYS A 95 3.38 -10.20 -1.24
CA CYS A 95 3.63 -11.01 -2.43
C CYS A 95 3.40 -10.26 -3.73
N GLN A 96 2.54 -9.22 -3.75
CA GLN A 96 2.26 -8.45 -4.96
C GLN A 96 3.41 -7.51 -5.35
N LEU A 97 4.24 -7.07 -4.40
CA LEU A 97 5.38 -6.22 -4.69
C LEU A 97 6.53 -6.98 -5.35
N ARG A 98 6.59 -8.32 -5.19
CA ARG A 98 7.59 -9.18 -5.86
C ARG A 98 7.19 -9.60 -7.27
N ARG A 99 5.98 -9.28 -7.70
CA ARG A 99 5.49 -9.64 -9.03
C ARG A 99 5.84 -8.50 -9.97
N ASP A 100 6.45 -8.78 -11.12
CA ASP A 100 6.66 -7.75 -12.16
C ASP A 100 5.35 -7.40 -12.91
N ASN A 101 4.21 -7.48 -12.22
CA ASN A 101 2.87 -7.26 -12.78
C ASN A 101 2.47 -5.78 -12.82
N PHE A 102 3.43 -4.88 -12.67
CA PHE A 102 3.26 -3.44 -12.75
C PHE A 102 4.49 -2.77 -13.35
N VAL A 103 4.34 -1.52 -13.80
CA VAL A 103 5.43 -0.68 -14.28
C VAL A 103 5.48 0.59 -13.44
N LEU A 104 6.68 0.90 -12.91
CA LEU A 104 6.94 2.19 -12.26
C LEU A 104 7.36 3.21 -13.30
N GLY A 105 6.99 4.46 -13.10
CA GLY A 105 7.37 5.53 -13.99
C GLY A 105 6.74 6.87 -13.65
N PRO A 106 7.01 7.90 -14.46
CA PRO A 106 6.61 9.28 -14.18
C PRO A 106 5.11 9.50 -14.27
N SER A 107 4.33 8.53 -14.73
CA SER A 107 2.86 8.55 -14.78
C SER A 107 2.19 8.14 -13.47
N LEU A 108 2.93 7.54 -12.52
CA LEU A 108 2.37 7.19 -11.22
C LEU A 108 1.94 8.46 -10.46
N ARG A 109 0.74 8.45 -9.90
CA ARG A 109 0.16 9.56 -9.13
C ARG A 109 -0.28 9.11 -7.73
N TYR A 110 -0.80 7.89 -7.63
CA TYR A 110 -1.37 7.36 -6.39
C TYR A 110 -0.71 6.02 -6.06
N LEU A 111 -0.05 5.95 -4.90
CA LEU A 111 0.51 4.71 -4.38
C LEU A 111 -0.16 4.36 -3.06
N THR A 112 -0.60 3.11 -2.91
CA THR A 112 -1.19 2.59 -1.67
C THR A 112 -0.63 1.21 -1.38
N ILE A 113 -0.02 1.06 -0.20
CA ILE A 113 0.49 -0.20 0.31
C ILE A 113 -0.21 -0.45 1.64
N CYS A 114 -0.99 -1.53 1.70
CA CYS A 114 -1.85 -1.84 2.83
C CYS A 114 -1.69 -3.29 3.24
N TRP A 115 -1.16 -3.54 4.44
CA TRP A 115 -1.03 -4.89 4.99
C TRP A 115 -2.10 -5.12 6.05
N TYR A 116 -3.28 -5.58 5.61
CA TYR A 116 -4.35 -6.04 6.50
C TYR A 116 -4.35 -7.56 6.56
N SER A 117 -4.41 -8.14 7.77
CA SER A 117 -4.67 -9.58 7.94
C SER A 117 -6.17 -9.83 7.86
N SER A 118 -6.62 -10.70 6.95
CA SER A 118 -8.03 -11.10 6.84
C SER A 118 -8.56 -11.85 8.08
N ARG A 119 -7.68 -12.29 8.98
CA ARG A 119 -8.06 -13.01 10.22
C ARG A 119 -8.27 -12.07 11.41
N VAL A 120 -7.95 -10.80 11.29
CA VAL A 120 -8.09 -9.82 12.38
C VAL A 120 -8.81 -8.60 11.80
N LEU A 121 -10.06 -8.38 12.20
CA LEU A 121 -10.87 -7.19 11.86
C LEU A 121 -10.32 -5.89 12.49
N GLN A 122 -9.06 -5.90 12.92
CA GLN A 122 -8.31 -4.79 13.47
C GLN A 122 -6.93 -4.74 12.82
N VAL A 123 -6.49 -3.51 12.58
CA VAL A 123 -5.13 -3.12 12.26
C VAL A 123 -4.17 -3.96 13.09
N CYS A 124 -3.42 -4.84 12.44
CA CYS A 124 -2.65 -5.87 13.13
C CYS A 124 -1.59 -5.19 13.99
N ASN A 125 -1.64 -5.40 15.31
CA ASN A 125 -0.57 -4.99 16.20
C ASN A 125 0.69 -5.74 15.75
N ILE A 126 1.81 -5.03 15.56
CA ILE A 126 3.08 -5.66 15.15
C ILE A 126 3.47 -6.80 16.10
N GLU A 127 3.06 -6.68 17.37
CA GLU A 127 3.26 -7.67 18.42
C GLU A 127 2.53 -8.99 18.12
N ASP A 128 1.40 -8.97 17.40
CA ASP A 128 0.71 -10.18 16.96
C ASP A 128 1.37 -10.82 15.74
N TRP A 129 2.11 -10.04 14.95
CA TRP A 129 2.98 -10.52 13.87
C TRP A 129 4.28 -11.16 14.40
N LEU A 130 4.75 -10.79 15.59
CA LEU A 130 6.03 -11.27 16.14
C LEU A 130 5.91 -12.54 17.00
N LYS A 131 4.70 -13.07 17.23
CA LYS A 131 4.44 -14.21 18.14
C LYS A 131 4.80 -15.58 17.55
N SER A 132 4.80 -15.75 16.23
CA SER A 132 5.15 -17.02 15.58
C SER A 132 6.53 -16.96 14.92
N SER A 133 7.34 -18.01 15.08
CA SER A 133 8.64 -18.16 14.38
C SER A 133 8.51 -18.11 12.86
N PHE A 134 7.39 -18.60 12.30
CA PHE A 134 7.08 -18.51 10.87
C PHE A 134 6.77 -17.07 10.43
N GLN A 135 6.13 -16.28 11.29
CA GLN A 135 5.87 -14.87 11.01
C GLN A 135 7.14 -14.02 11.15
N LYS A 136 8.04 -14.33 12.10
CA LYS A 136 9.37 -13.66 12.19
C LYS A 136 10.21 -13.83 10.92
N ASP A 137 10.20 -15.00 10.29
CA ASP A 137 10.95 -15.26 9.05
C ASP A 137 10.33 -14.57 7.82
N ILE A 138 9.02 -14.36 7.86
CA ILE A 138 8.26 -13.53 6.90
C ILE A 138 8.57 -12.04 7.15
N CYS A 139 8.56 -11.57 8.39
CA CYS A 139 8.90 -10.19 8.79
C CYS A 139 10.32 -9.80 8.37
N SER A 140 11.33 -10.65 8.64
CA SER A 140 12.74 -10.36 8.33
C SER A 140 13.00 -10.25 6.83
N LYS A 141 12.31 -11.07 6.00
CA LYS A 141 12.36 -10.99 4.53
C LYS A 141 11.47 -9.87 3.95
N HIS A 142 10.57 -9.29 4.74
CA HIS A 142 9.72 -8.16 4.33
C HIS A 142 10.29 -6.81 4.77
N GLU A 143 11.19 -6.79 5.75
CA GLU A 143 11.80 -5.57 6.28
C GLU A 143 12.47 -4.73 5.18
N SER A 144 13.23 -5.37 4.29
CA SER A 144 13.86 -4.66 3.17
C SER A 144 12.92 -4.42 1.99
N LEU A 145 11.81 -5.15 1.89
CA LEU A 145 11.05 -5.20 0.64
C LEU A 145 10.33 -3.89 0.35
N VAL A 146 9.67 -3.30 1.36
CA VAL A 146 8.94 -2.06 1.15
C VAL A 146 9.90 -0.88 1.04
N SER A 147 10.94 -0.83 1.87
CA SER A 147 11.97 0.21 1.80
C SER A 147 12.70 0.21 0.45
N THR A 148 13.12 -0.97 -0.04
CA THR A 148 13.71 -1.08 -1.40
C THR A 148 12.72 -0.66 -2.49
N PHE A 149 11.46 -1.04 -2.38
CA PHE A 149 10.43 -0.59 -3.33
C PHE A 149 10.25 0.93 -3.30
N LEU A 150 10.19 1.54 -2.12
CA LEU A 150 10.10 3.00 -1.98
C LEU A 150 11.34 3.70 -2.55
N ALA A 151 12.53 3.13 -2.39
CA ALA A 151 13.73 3.64 -3.05
C ALA A 151 13.57 3.66 -4.58
N HIS A 152 13.02 2.61 -5.20
CA HIS A 152 12.73 2.63 -6.65
C HIS A 152 11.67 3.68 -7.00
N VAL A 153 10.62 3.84 -6.18
CA VAL A 153 9.60 4.88 -6.38
C VAL A 153 10.23 6.27 -6.36
N CYS A 154 11.16 6.54 -5.44
CA CYS A 154 11.87 7.81 -5.35
C CYS A 154 12.63 8.15 -6.65
N HIS A 155 13.25 7.15 -7.28
CA HIS A 155 14.00 7.36 -8.53
C HIS A 155 13.10 7.46 -9.77
N MET A 156 12.00 6.70 -9.81
CA MET A 156 11.22 6.49 -11.03
C MET A 156 9.93 7.34 -11.10
N CYS A 157 9.43 7.85 -9.98
CA CYS A 157 8.07 8.41 -9.86
C CYS A 157 8.04 9.86 -9.31
N PRO A 158 8.66 10.85 -9.98
CA PRO A 158 8.76 12.22 -9.46
C PRO A 158 7.42 12.97 -9.35
N ASN A 159 6.38 12.49 -10.05
CA ASN A 159 5.07 13.13 -10.11
C ASN A 159 4.04 12.53 -9.13
N LEU A 160 4.49 11.77 -8.12
CA LEU A 160 3.60 11.18 -7.14
C LEU A 160 2.85 12.27 -6.37
N LEU A 161 1.52 12.14 -6.28
CA LEU A 161 0.63 13.10 -5.60
C LEU A 161 0.17 12.60 -4.24
N GLN A 162 0.04 11.28 -4.09
CA GLN A 162 -0.40 10.68 -2.84
C GLN A 162 0.30 9.35 -2.59
N ILE A 163 0.67 9.16 -1.32
CA ILE A 163 1.15 7.89 -0.79
C ILE A 163 0.37 7.52 0.47
N THR A 164 -0.07 6.27 0.53
CA THR A 164 -0.70 5.65 1.70
C THR A 164 0.09 4.40 2.08
N LEU A 165 0.56 4.33 3.32
CA LEU A 165 1.29 3.21 3.88
C LEU A 165 0.56 2.76 5.16
N SER A 166 -0.13 1.63 5.10
CA SER A 166 -0.93 1.10 6.22
C SER A 166 -0.45 -0.29 6.63
N GLY A 167 -0.27 -0.51 7.93
CA GLY A 167 0.28 -1.76 8.49
C GLY A 167 1.73 -2.02 8.10
N CYS A 168 2.44 -1.00 7.61
CA CYS A 168 3.82 -1.10 7.17
C CYS A 168 4.77 -0.88 8.35
N GLY A 169 4.93 -1.91 9.18
CA GLY A 169 5.68 -1.81 10.43
C GLY A 169 7.21 -1.71 10.31
N HIS A 170 7.76 -1.99 9.14
CA HIS A 170 9.21 -1.97 8.89
C HIS A 170 9.72 -0.65 8.32
N ILE A 171 8.83 0.21 7.82
CA ILE A 171 9.20 1.48 7.19
C ILE A 171 9.78 2.41 8.25
N THR A 172 10.88 3.06 7.91
CA THR A 172 11.63 3.95 8.80
C THR A 172 11.37 5.42 8.47
N ASP A 173 11.77 6.31 9.37
CA ASP A 173 11.72 7.76 9.11
C ASP A 173 12.51 8.13 7.84
N GLN A 174 13.66 7.49 7.62
CA GLN A 174 14.50 7.73 6.45
C GLN A 174 13.79 7.40 5.13
N ASP A 175 12.96 6.35 5.10
CA ASP A 175 12.18 5.99 3.91
C ASP A 175 11.18 7.11 3.56
N VAL A 176 10.48 7.63 4.57
CA VAL A 176 9.50 8.72 4.40
C VAL A 176 10.21 10.02 3.98
N ILE A 177 11.33 10.35 4.62
CA ILE A 177 12.16 11.51 4.27
C ILE A 177 12.62 11.42 2.81
N SER A 178 13.12 10.26 2.38
CA SER A 178 13.57 10.04 1.00
C SER A 178 12.44 10.24 -0.01
N VAL A 179 11.25 9.72 0.28
CA VAL A 179 10.06 9.93 -0.56
C VAL A 179 9.71 11.42 -0.65
N LEU A 180 9.73 12.16 0.46
CA LEU A 180 9.44 13.60 0.48
C LEU A 180 10.50 14.43 -0.24
N GLN A 181 11.77 14.02 -0.21
CA GLN A 181 12.86 14.66 -0.92
C GLN A 181 12.77 14.46 -2.44
N SER A 182 12.37 13.26 -2.89
CA SER A 182 12.30 12.93 -4.32
C SER A 182 10.97 13.34 -4.96
N CYS A 183 9.85 13.10 -4.27
CA CYS A 183 8.50 13.33 -4.79
C CYS A 183 7.97 14.72 -4.41
N ARG A 184 8.54 15.79 -4.98
CA ARG A 184 8.20 17.18 -4.63
C ARG A 184 6.77 17.61 -4.93
N LYS A 185 6.04 16.86 -5.77
CA LYS A 185 4.63 17.09 -6.08
C LYS A 185 3.66 16.38 -5.12
N LEU A 186 4.18 15.71 -4.09
CA LEU A 186 3.35 14.99 -3.14
C LEU A 186 2.46 15.97 -2.35
N ARG A 187 1.15 15.74 -2.41
CA ARG A 187 0.12 16.55 -1.72
C ARG A 187 -0.45 15.82 -0.51
N ARG A 188 -0.49 14.48 -0.53
CA ARG A 188 -1.10 13.69 0.55
C ARG A 188 -0.18 12.56 1.02
N LEU A 189 0.15 12.57 2.32
CA LEU A 189 0.91 11.53 2.98
C LEU A 189 0.02 10.88 4.06
N ARG A 190 -0.21 9.58 3.95
CA ARG A 190 -0.96 8.82 4.96
C ARG A 190 -0.11 7.66 5.47
N LEU A 191 0.19 7.69 6.76
CA LEU A 191 0.89 6.65 7.49
C LEU A 191 -0.09 6.12 8.54
N GLU A 192 -0.37 4.83 8.49
CA GLU A 192 -1.30 4.18 9.41
C GLU A 192 -0.64 2.94 10.01
N ASN A 193 -0.57 2.87 11.34
CA ASN A 193 0.03 1.74 12.06
C ASN A 193 1.47 1.42 11.58
N CYS A 194 2.24 2.48 11.34
CA CYS A 194 3.66 2.39 11.04
C CYS A 194 4.45 2.56 12.35
N VAL A 195 4.73 1.46 13.04
CA VAL A 195 5.28 1.46 14.41
C VAL A 195 6.70 2.03 14.54
N ARG A 196 7.48 2.08 13.45
CA ARG A 196 8.86 2.62 13.43
C ARG A 196 8.93 4.09 13.02
N ILE A 197 7.79 4.71 12.70
CA ILE A 197 7.71 6.12 12.36
C ILE A 197 7.65 6.94 13.64
N THR A 198 8.52 7.95 13.73
CA THR A 198 8.67 8.80 14.90
C THR A 198 8.44 10.27 14.54
N ASP A 199 8.63 11.15 15.52
CA ASP A 199 8.63 12.60 15.32
C ASP A 199 9.66 13.07 14.27
N CYS A 200 10.71 12.28 13.99
CA CYS A 200 11.70 12.60 12.96
C CYS A 200 11.06 12.68 11.56
N SER A 201 10.15 11.76 11.20
CA SER A 201 9.41 11.87 9.93
C SER A 201 8.64 13.19 9.79
N LEU A 202 8.13 13.72 10.90
CA LEU A 202 7.38 14.96 10.90
C LEU A 202 8.30 16.19 10.83
N ARG A 203 9.34 16.22 11.66
CA ARG A 203 10.27 17.37 11.76
C ARG A 203 11.23 17.43 10.57
N GLU A 204 11.91 16.34 10.26
CA GLU A 204 12.92 16.29 9.21
C GLU A 204 12.31 15.97 7.84
N GLY A 205 11.19 15.25 7.80
CA GLY A 205 10.47 14.98 6.56
C GLY A 205 9.48 16.08 6.20
N VAL A 206 8.37 16.14 6.93
CA VAL A 206 7.20 16.97 6.56
C VAL A 206 7.50 18.47 6.65
N VAL A 207 8.20 18.92 7.70
CA VAL A 207 8.54 20.34 7.87
C VAL A 207 9.66 20.76 6.92
N ALA A 208 10.75 19.98 6.78
CA ALA A 208 11.89 20.41 5.96
C ALA A 208 11.72 20.19 4.45
N HIS A 209 11.00 19.15 4.02
CA HIS A 209 10.93 18.75 2.61
C HIS A 209 9.51 18.74 2.04
N GLY A 210 8.49 18.78 2.90
CA GLY A 210 7.11 18.57 2.50
C GLY A 210 6.39 19.75 1.86
N ASN A 211 7.04 20.81 1.38
CA ASN A 211 6.42 22.11 1.04
C ASN A 211 5.10 22.06 0.23
N GLY A 212 4.92 21.06 -0.65
CA GLY A 212 3.69 20.85 -1.45
C GLY A 212 2.59 20.03 -0.77
N LEU A 213 2.81 19.49 0.42
CA LEU A 213 1.85 18.68 1.17
C LEU A 213 0.68 19.53 1.68
N GLU A 214 -0.51 18.99 1.52
CA GLU A 214 -1.79 19.53 1.95
C GLU A 214 -2.44 18.67 3.04
N GLU A 215 -2.22 17.35 3.01
CA GLU A 215 -2.76 16.42 4.00
C GLU A 215 -1.65 15.51 4.52
N VAL A 216 -1.53 15.44 5.85
CA VAL A 216 -0.69 14.48 6.56
C VAL A 216 -1.55 13.74 7.58
N LYS A 217 -1.63 12.41 7.42
CA LYS A 217 -2.26 11.53 8.40
C LYS A 217 -1.21 10.59 8.98
N VAL A 218 -1.15 10.55 10.30
CA VAL A 218 -0.26 9.68 11.07
C VAL A 218 -1.11 8.96 12.11
N ASP A 219 -2.01 8.09 11.68
CA ASP A 219 -2.98 7.42 12.55
C ASP A 219 -2.39 6.10 13.09
N PHE A 220 -2.63 5.76 14.35
CA PHE A 220 -2.07 4.57 15.03
C PHE A 220 -0.53 4.43 14.99
N CYS A 221 0.21 5.51 14.73
CA CYS A 221 1.66 5.57 14.77
C CYS A 221 2.12 5.87 16.20
N ARG A 222 2.33 4.83 17.00
CA ARG A 222 2.55 4.93 18.47
C ARG A 222 3.79 5.71 18.91
N ASN A 223 4.77 5.89 18.02
CA ASN A 223 6.01 6.61 18.32
C ASN A 223 5.97 8.08 17.83
N VAL A 224 4.83 8.54 17.32
CA VAL A 224 4.58 9.95 17.00
C VAL A 224 3.95 10.61 18.21
N THR A 225 4.61 11.63 18.76
CA THR A 225 4.19 12.33 19.97
C THR A 225 3.49 13.65 19.65
N GLN A 226 2.88 14.24 20.67
CA GLN A 226 2.31 15.58 20.56
C GLN A 226 3.37 16.63 20.18
N ALA A 227 4.63 16.46 20.59
CA ALA A 227 5.71 17.39 20.25
C ALA A 227 6.00 17.40 18.74
N GLY A 228 5.98 16.23 18.08
CA GLY A 228 6.10 16.13 16.62
C GLY A 228 4.95 16.81 15.89
N LEU A 229 3.71 16.60 16.35
CA LEU A 229 2.52 17.23 15.75
C LEU A 229 2.53 18.76 15.90
N GLN A 230 2.94 19.27 17.07
CA GLN A 230 3.07 20.71 17.31
C GLN A 230 4.15 21.34 16.43
N ALA A 231 5.27 20.64 16.18
CA ALA A 231 6.29 21.11 15.24
C ALA A 231 5.72 21.31 13.83
N VAL A 232 4.87 20.39 13.35
CA VAL A 232 4.20 20.53 12.05
C VAL A 232 3.20 21.69 12.08
N ARG A 233 2.36 21.80 13.10
CA ARG A 233 1.36 22.89 13.22
C ARG A 233 2.01 24.26 13.27
N GLY A 234 3.12 24.40 14.00
CA GLY A 234 3.83 25.68 14.14
C GLY A 234 4.55 26.12 12.87
N ASN A 235 5.15 25.19 12.11
CA ASN A 235 5.86 25.53 10.88
C ASN A 235 4.95 25.54 9.64
N ARG A 236 3.83 24.80 9.67
CA ARG A 236 2.95 24.56 8.53
C ARG A 236 1.47 24.63 8.91
N PRO A 237 0.94 25.82 9.26
CA PRO A 237 -0.42 25.97 9.78
C PRO A 237 -1.53 25.65 8.77
N GLY A 238 -1.23 25.68 7.46
CA GLY A 238 -2.20 25.38 6.40
C GLY A 238 -2.39 23.89 6.08
N ILE A 239 -1.65 22.99 6.73
CA ILE A 239 -1.70 21.55 6.45
C ILE A 239 -2.84 20.87 7.22
N GLN A 240 -3.58 19.99 6.55
CA GLN A 240 -4.57 19.13 7.20
C GLN A 240 -3.85 17.99 7.91
N LEU A 241 -3.67 18.12 9.23
CA LEU A 241 -2.97 17.14 10.07
C LEU A 241 -3.97 16.30 10.88
N SER A 242 -3.91 14.97 10.73
CA SER A 242 -4.63 13.99 11.55
C SER A 242 -3.66 13.02 12.23
N ALA A 243 -3.97 12.62 13.46
CA ALA A 243 -3.15 11.71 14.24
C ALA A 243 -4.00 10.86 15.21
N GLU A 244 -5.01 10.18 14.69
CA GLU A 244 -5.92 9.37 15.51
C GLU A 244 -5.15 8.27 16.26
N ARG A 245 -5.26 8.25 17.60
CA ARG A 245 -4.62 7.21 18.45
C ARG A 245 -3.11 7.06 18.21
N SER A 246 -2.41 8.15 17.90
CA SER A 246 -0.94 8.16 17.80
C SER A 246 -0.33 8.90 18.99
N ALA A 247 -0.77 10.13 19.24
CA ALA A 247 -0.31 10.96 20.35
C ALA A 247 -1.05 10.69 21.69
N ASP A 248 -2.21 10.03 21.65
CA ASP A 248 -3.05 9.75 22.82
C ASP A 248 -2.85 8.34 23.41
N MET A 249 -1.91 7.55 22.88
CA MET A 249 -1.80 6.13 23.22
C MET A 249 -0.98 5.82 24.48
N ILE A 250 -0.19 6.76 25.03
CA ILE A 250 0.42 6.65 26.36
C ILE A 250 0.68 8.09 26.88
N PRO A 251 0.10 8.55 28.00
CA PRO A 251 0.49 9.82 28.62
C PRO A 251 1.95 9.79 29.07
N ASP A 252 2.62 10.95 29.07
CA ASP A 252 4.04 11.18 29.42
C ASP A 252 4.43 10.74 30.85
N SER A 253 4.37 9.44 31.12
CA SER A 253 4.98 8.83 32.30
C SER A 253 6.21 8.07 31.82
N LYS A 254 7.40 8.56 32.20
CA LYS A 254 8.64 7.77 32.11
C LYS A 254 8.34 6.39 32.71
N PRO A 255 8.82 5.28 32.12
CA PRO A 255 8.72 3.99 32.78
C PRO A 255 9.37 4.14 34.16
N GLU A 256 8.58 4.01 35.23
CA GLU A 256 9.12 4.03 36.59
C GLU A 256 10.25 3.01 36.64
N GLU A 257 11.45 3.45 37.01
CA GLU A 257 12.54 2.55 37.33
C GLU A 257 12.00 1.56 38.35
N ARG A 258 11.95 0.27 37.96
CA ARG A 258 11.59 -0.79 38.89
C ARG A 258 12.61 -0.79 40.02
N VAL A 259 12.26 -0.14 41.12
CA VAL A 259 13.01 -0.23 42.37
C VAL A 259 13.08 -1.72 42.73
N PRO A 260 14.27 -2.30 42.91
CA PRO A 260 14.40 -3.71 43.25
C PRO A 260 13.62 -4.00 44.54
N LEU A 261 12.70 -4.97 44.47
CA LEU A 261 11.95 -5.51 45.60
C LEU A 261 12.91 -6.13 46.63
N ARG A 262 13.53 -5.32 47.48
CA ARG A 262 14.06 -5.74 48.77
C ARG A 262 13.02 -5.42 49.83
N ARG A 263 12.03 -6.30 50.00
CA ARG A 263 11.21 -6.44 51.21
C ARG A 263 10.34 -7.70 51.14
N THR A 264 11.01 -8.85 51.23
CA THR A 264 10.36 -10.08 51.69
C THR A 264 11.23 -10.69 52.78
N LEU A 265 11.18 -10.10 53.97
CA LEU A 265 11.57 -10.72 55.25
C LEU A 265 11.12 -9.79 56.40
N GLN A 266 9.82 -9.55 56.52
CA GLN A 266 9.25 -9.00 57.77
C GLN A 266 7.77 -9.38 57.94
N LYS A 267 7.44 -10.66 57.75
CA LYS A 267 6.19 -11.28 58.22
C LYS A 267 6.41 -12.72 58.73
N VAL A 268 7.47 -12.93 59.52
CA VAL A 268 7.67 -14.18 60.30
C VAL A 268 7.84 -13.92 61.80
N LEU A 269 7.58 -12.70 62.28
CA LEU A 269 7.50 -12.43 63.73
C LEU A 269 6.24 -11.63 64.04
N GLN A 270 5.09 -12.28 63.85
CA GLN A 270 3.82 -11.88 64.44
C GLN A 270 2.82 -13.05 64.45
N PHE A 271 3.28 -14.21 64.92
CA PHE A 271 2.42 -15.20 65.59
C PHE A 271 3.29 -15.82 66.67
N SER A 272 3.18 -15.22 67.86
CA SER A 272 3.43 -15.89 69.14
C SER A 272 2.44 -17.02 69.34
#